data_AF-A0A7C6ZT48-F1
#
_entry.id   AF-A0A7C6ZT48-F1
#
_cell.length_a   1.000
_cell.length_b   1.000
_cell.length_c   1.000
_cell.angle_alpha   90.00
_cell.angle_beta   90.00
_cell.angle_gamma   90.00
#
_symmetry.space_group_name_H-M   'P 1'
#
loop_
_entity.id
_entity.type
_entity.pdbx_description
1 polymer ?
#
loop_
_entity_poly.entity_id
_entity_poly.type
_entity_poly.pdbx_seq_one_letter_code
_entity_poly.pdbx_strand_id
1 'polypeptide(L)'
;MDELTRDFSDSPALRYLEAAQQILTQIRETQMPAIEAAARICADSIASGGLVHLFGTGHSRIPVEEIFPRHGSFPGFHPIVELSLTNHTQVVGANGQRQAMYLEKLEGFGEVILRNFVFRAQDSMIVFSNGGVNGVVIDVALSAKRRGLPVIAVLSLAHSLASPVRHSSGKRLG
;
A
#
# COMPACT_ATOMS: atom_id res chain seq x y z
N MET A 1 -50.01 4.08 11.77
CA MET A 1 -49.86 2.62 11.88
C MET A 1 -50.31 2.06 10.54
N ASP A 2 -49.46 1.56 9.64
CA ASP A 2 -48.11 1.02 9.79
C ASP A 2 -47.17 1.52 8.70
N GLU A 3 -46.02 2.01 9.13
CA GLU A 3 -44.84 2.32 8.31
C GLU A 3 -43.68 1.39 8.72
N LEU A 4 -44.01 0.16 9.12
CA LEU A 4 -43.12 -0.95 9.45
C LEU A 4 -43.49 -2.09 8.50
N THR A 5 -42.66 -2.64 7.62
CA THR A 5 -41.20 -2.83 7.56
C THR A 5 -40.83 -2.90 6.08
N ARG A 6 -39.94 -2.02 5.60
CA ARG A 6 -39.32 -2.25 4.28
C ARG A 6 -38.40 -3.46 4.40
N ASP A 7 -38.63 -4.48 3.59
CA ASP A 7 -37.72 -5.60 3.44
C ASP A 7 -36.43 -5.11 2.76
N PHE A 8 -35.32 -5.14 3.50
CA PHE A 8 -34.01 -4.71 3.03
C PHE A 8 -33.13 -5.89 2.59
N SER A 9 -33.62 -7.13 2.68
CA SER A 9 -32.84 -8.36 2.53
C SER A 9 -32.06 -8.48 1.20
N ASP A 10 -32.48 -7.79 0.13
CA ASP A 10 -31.75 -7.74 -1.15
C ASP A 10 -31.26 -6.32 -1.54
N SER A 11 -31.14 -5.41 -0.57
CA SER A 11 -30.68 -4.05 -0.88
C SER A 11 -29.20 -4.04 -1.32
N PRO A 12 -28.82 -3.22 -2.33
CA PRO A 12 -27.42 -3.07 -2.72
C PRO A 12 -26.49 -2.65 -1.57
N ALA A 13 -27.01 -1.88 -0.60
CA ALA A 13 -26.27 -1.49 0.59
C ALA A 13 -25.94 -2.69 1.49
N LEU A 14 -26.90 -3.60 1.73
CA LEU A 14 -26.64 -4.82 2.49
C LEU A 14 -25.64 -5.73 1.75
N ARG A 15 -25.80 -5.94 0.44
CA ARG A 15 -24.85 -6.75 -0.35
C ARG A 15 -23.42 -6.20 -0.29
N TYR A 16 -23.26 -4.87 -0.31
CA TYR A 16 -21.96 -4.23 -0.13
C TYR A 16 -21.37 -4.50 1.27
N LEU A 17 -22.18 -4.33 2.32
CA LEU A 17 -21.74 -4.57 3.70
C LEU A 17 -21.39 -6.04 3.94
N GLU A 18 -22.17 -6.96 3.38
CA GLU A 18 -21.90 -8.41 3.43
C GLU A 18 -20.59 -8.75 2.71
N ALA A 19 -20.37 -8.22 1.51
CA ALA A 19 -19.12 -8.42 0.78
C ALA A 19 -17.91 -7.85 1.56
N ALA A 20 -18.06 -6.69 2.20
CA ALA A 20 -17.01 -6.11 3.04
C ALA A 20 -16.73 -7.00 4.28
N GLN A 21 -17.77 -7.52 4.93
CA GLN A 21 -17.63 -8.46 6.06
C GLN A 21 -16.93 -9.76 5.63
N GLN A 22 -17.25 -10.30 4.45
CA GLN A 22 -16.60 -11.50 3.93
C GLN A 22 -15.09 -11.28 3.74
N ILE A 23 -14.68 -10.11 3.21
CA ILE A 23 -13.25 -9.75 3.09
C ILE A 23 -12.59 -9.70 4.47
N LEU A 24 -13.23 -9.07 5.46
CA LEU A 24 -12.69 -8.99 6.83
C LEU A 24 -12.56 -10.38 7.47
N THR A 25 -13.54 -11.25 7.29
CA THR A 25 -13.49 -12.65 7.75
C THR A 25 -12.32 -13.40 7.11
N GLN A 26 -12.16 -13.30 5.79
CA GLN A 26 -11.04 -13.95 5.10
C GLN A 26 -9.68 -13.44 5.59
N ILE A 27 -9.54 -12.12 5.80
CA ILE A 27 -8.31 -11.54 6.35
C ILE A 27 -8.04 -12.12 7.74
N ARG A 28 -9.04 -12.16 8.62
CA ARG A 28 -8.93 -12.71 9.98
C ARG A 28 -8.52 -14.20 9.96
N GLU A 29 -9.09 -14.99 9.06
CA GLU A 29 -8.84 -16.43 9.01
C GLU A 29 -7.49 -16.77 8.38
N THR A 30 -6.97 -15.95 7.47
CA THR A 30 -5.81 -16.33 6.64
C THR A 30 -4.57 -15.47 6.83
N GLN A 31 -4.69 -14.22 7.29
CA GLN A 31 -3.58 -13.26 7.29
C GLN A 31 -3.00 -12.95 8.66
N MET A 32 -3.59 -13.44 9.76
CA MET A 32 -3.09 -13.15 11.11
C MET A 32 -1.60 -13.51 11.32
N PRO A 33 -1.09 -14.67 10.84
CA PRO A 33 0.35 -14.94 10.96
C PRO A 33 1.24 -13.92 10.22
N ALA A 34 0.81 -13.45 9.05
CA ALA A 34 1.55 -12.44 8.28
C ALA A 34 1.46 -11.06 8.93
N ILE A 35 0.32 -10.70 9.51
CA ILE A 35 0.11 -9.47 10.28
C ILE A 35 1.02 -9.45 11.51
N GLU A 36 1.07 -10.53 12.28
CA GLU A 36 1.94 -10.65 13.46
C GLU A 36 3.43 -10.57 13.07
N ALA A 37 3.84 -11.23 11.98
CA ALA A 37 5.20 -11.13 11.47
C ALA A 37 5.56 -9.69 11.04
N ALA A 38 4.64 -9.01 10.33
CA ALA A 38 4.81 -7.62 9.95
C ALA A 38 4.90 -6.70 11.19
N ALA A 39 4.04 -6.92 12.19
CA ALA A 39 4.06 -6.17 13.44
C ALA A 39 5.39 -6.34 14.19
N ARG A 40 5.93 -7.56 14.25
CA ARG A 40 7.24 -7.84 14.83
C ARG A 40 8.35 -7.07 14.11
N ILE A 41 8.39 -7.12 12.78
CA ILE A 41 9.36 -6.36 11.97
C ILE A 41 9.28 -4.86 12.30
N CYS A 42 8.07 -4.30 12.32
CA CYS A 42 7.86 -2.89 12.63
C CYS A 42 8.35 -2.54 14.04
N ALA A 43 7.97 -3.35 15.03
CA ALA A 43 8.34 -3.15 16.42
C ALA A 43 9.85 -3.24 16.62
N ASP A 44 10.51 -4.24 16.02
CA ASP A 44 11.96 -4.45 16.15
C ASP A 44 12.75 -3.32 15.48
N SER A 45 12.31 -2.83 14.31
CA SER A 45 12.89 -1.66 13.64
C SER A 45 12.84 -0.43 14.54
N ILE A 46 11.66 -0.11 15.09
CA ILE A 46 11.48 1.09 15.91
C ILE A 46 12.22 0.96 17.25
N ALA A 47 12.14 -0.20 17.90
CA ALA A 47 12.84 -0.46 19.16
C ALA A 47 14.37 -0.37 19.02
N SER A 48 14.89 -0.68 17.83
CA SER A 48 16.32 -0.55 17.50
C SER A 48 16.71 0.87 17.06
N GLY A 49 15.81 1.85 17.16
CA GLY A 49 16.04 3.25 16.78
C GLY A 49 16.06 3.50 15.26
N GLY A 50 15.47 2.58 14.49
CA GLY A 50 15.19 2.75 13.06
C GLY A 50 13.78 3.26 12.79
N LEU A 51 13.42 3.33 11.50
CA LEU A 51 12.13 3.76 11.00
C LEU A 51 11.42 2.65 10.22
N VAL A 52 10.10 2.72 10.19
CA VAL A 52 9.27 1.94 9.26
C VAL A 52 8.82 2.87 8.14
N HIS A 53 9.49 2.78 6.99
CA HIS A 53 9.14 3.55 5.80
C HIS A 53 7.85 3.06 5.19
N LEU A 54 6.93 3.97 4.88
CA LEU A 54 5.63 3.65 4.28
C LEU A 54 5.57 4.20 2.87
N PHE A 55 5.20 3.38 1.90
CA PHE A 55 5.11 3.81 0.50
C PHE A 55 3.87 3.23 -0.18
N GLY A 56 3.25 4.02 -1.06
CA GLY A 56 2.16 3.59 -1.93
C GLY A 56 1.93 4.57 -3.06
N THR A 57 1.50 4.07 -4.21
CA THR A 57 1.17 4.89 -5.39
C THR A 57 -0.34 4.98 -5.58
N GLY A 58 -0.81 6.06 -6.22
CA GLY A 58 -2.23 6.28 -6.41
C GLY A 58 -3.01 6.28 -5.10
N HIS A 59 -4.17 5.63 -5.09
CA HIS A 59 -5.00 5.46 -3.88
C HIS A 59 -4.35 4.59 -2.80
N SER A 60 -3.31 3.81 -3.12
CA SER A 60 -2.53 3.10 -2.10
C SER A 60 -1.72 4.07 -1.22
N ARG A 61 -1.77 5.39 -1.45
CA ARG A 61 -1.36 6.41 -0.48
C ARG A 61 -2.23 6.46 0.78
N ILE A 62 -3.52 6.12 0.67
CA ILE A 62 -4.49 6.27 1.76
C ILE A 62 -4.05 5.48 3.02
N PRO A 63 -3.65 4.19 2.93
CA PRO A 63 -3.15 3.49 4.10
C PRO A 63 -1.84 4.07 4.65
N VAL A 64 -1.03 4.74 3.84
CA VAL A 64 0.17 5.46 4.34
C VAL A 64 -0.26 6.62 5.24
N GLU A 65 -1.20 7.43 4.79
CA GLU A 65 -1.76 8.57 5.54
C GLU A 65 -2.54 8.11 6.78
N GLU A 66 -3.22 6.96 6.69
CA GLU A 66 -3.93 6.34 7.83
C GLU A 66 -2.98 5.88 8.93
N ILE A 67 -1.74 5.50 8.61
CA ILE A 67 -0.79 5.05 9.63
C ILE A 67 -0.09 6.24 10.30
N PHE A 68 0.44 7.19 9.52
CA PHE A 68 1.16 8.35 10.06
C PHE A 68 1.14 9.53 9.06
N PRO A 69 1.10 10.79 9.53
CA PRO A 69 0.80 11.22 10.89
C PRO A 69 -0.71 11.30 11.14
N ARG A 70 -1.21 10.70 12.23
CA ARG A 70 -2.54 10.98 12.77
C ARG A 70 -2.57 10.90 14.29
N HIS A 71 -3.66 11.36 14.89
CA HIS A 71 -3.87 11.15 16.33
C HIS A 71 -3.91 9.65 16.64
N GLY A 72 -3.13 9.25 17.66
CA GLY A 72 -2.96 7.85 18.04
C GLY A 72 -1.93 7.08 17.21
N SER A 73 -1.22 7.72 16.26
CA SER A 73 -0.08 7.09 15.60
C SER A 73 1.09 6.89 16.56
N PHE A 74 1.89 5.85 16.31
CA PHE A 74 3.13 5.60 17.04
C PHE A 74 4.32 6.29 16.34
N PRO A 75 5.16 7.07 17.04
CA PRO A 75 6.38 7.62 16.46
C PRO A 75 7.33 6.52 15.97
N GLY A 76 7.84 6.64 14.74
CA GLY A 76 8.73 5.64 14.12
C GLY A 76 8.23 5.16 12.76
N PHE A 77 6.94 5.29 12.48
CA PHE A 77 6.42 5.20 11.11
C PHE A 77 6.76 6.48 10.33
N HIS A 78 7.22 6.31 9.09
CA HIS A 78 7.74 7.38 8.27
C HIS A 78 7.16 7.35 6.84
N PRO A 79 6.19 8.22 6.53
CA PRO A 79 5.56 8.32 5.21
C PRO A 79 6.50 8.80 4.12
N ILE A 80 6.50 8.10 2.99
CA ILE A 80 7.09 8.54 1.73
C ILE A 80 5.95 8.71 0.73
N VAL A 81 5.53 9.97 0.52
CA VAL A 81 4.42 10.32 -0.38
C VAL A 81 4.93 11.12 -1.56
N GLU A 82 4.91 10.50 -2.74
CA GLU A 82 5.31 11.15 -4.00
C GLU A 82 4.10 11.81 -4.67
N LEU A 83 4.08 13.15 -4.72
CA LEU A 83 2.94 13.92 -5.21
C LEU A 83 2.70 13.72 -6.72
N SER A 84 3.73 13.41 -7.50
CA SER A 84 3.56 13.09 -8.93
C SER A 84 2.79 11.78 -9.19
N LEU A 85 2.60 10.94 -8.16
CA LEU A 85 1.90 9.66 -8.25
C LEU A 85 0.60 9.61 -7.43
N THR A 86 0.35 10.63 -6.61
CA THR A 86 -0.68 10.59 -5.56
C THR A 86 -1.56 11.83 -5.49
N ASN A 87 -1.28 12.86 -6.29
CA ASN A 87 -2.13 14.06 -6.36
C ASN A 87 -3.32 13.85 -7.30
N HIS A 88 -4.45 13.38 -6.78
CA HIS A 88 -5.62 13.03 -7.60
C HIS A 88 -6.61 14.16 -7.87
N THR A 89 -6.33 15.39 -7.40
CA THR A 89 -7.27 16.51 -7.56
C THR A 89 -7.41 16.98 -9.01
N GLN A 90 -6.37 16.85 -9.82
CA GLN A 90 -6.36 17.26 -11.22
C GLN A 90 -6.64 16.07 -12.15
N VAL A 91 -7.75 16.12 -12.89
CA VAL A 91 -8.02 15.13 -13.96
C VAL A 91 -7.21 15.48 -15.22
N VAL A 92 -7.13 16.77 -15.55
CA VAL A 92 -6.39 17.35 -16.68
C VAL A 92 -5.48 18.48 -16.19
N GLY A 93 -4.50 18.88 -17.00
CA GLY A 93 -3.54 19.93 -16.65
C GLY A 93 -2.23 19.39 -16.08
N ALA A 94 -1.51 20.21 -15.32
CA ALA A 94 -0.25 19.81 -14.71
C ALA A 94 -0.48 18.73 -13.65
N ASN A 95 0.25 17.61 -13.76
CA ASN A 95 0.07 16.42 -12.93
C ASN A 95 -1.37 15.86 -13.03
N GLY A 96 -1.91 15.82 -14.25
CA GLY A 96 -3.20 15.19 -14.52
C GLY A 96 -3.12 13.65 -14.42
N GLN A 97 -4.26 12.98 -14.28
CA GLN A 97 -4.32 11.53 -14.04
C GLN A 97 -3.56 10.69 -15.08
N ARG A 98 -3.58 11.08 -16.36
CA ARG A 98 -2.82 10.35 -17.42
C ARG A 98 -1.31 10.41 -17.21
N GLN A 99 -0.79 11.53 -16.70
CA GLN A 99 0.64 11.68 -16.39
C GLN A 99 1.00 10.83 -15.17
N ALA A 100 0.22 10.89 -14.10
CA ALA A 100 0.44 10.07 -12.90
C ALA A 100 0.41 8.56 -13.24
N MET A 101 -0.57 8.10 -14.02
CA MET A 101 -0.67 6.70 -14.48
C MET A 101 0.47 6.26 -15.40
N TYR A 102 1.10 7.20 -16.12
CA TYR A 102 2.30 6.91 -16.91
C TYR A 102 3.51 6.77 -15.99
N LEU A 103 3.71 7.75 -15.08
CA LEU A 103 4.83 7.76 -14.14
C LEU A 103 4.82 6.55 -13.21
N GLU A 104 3.65 6.08 -12.77
CA GLU A 104 3.51 4.90 -11.92
C GLU A 104 4.11 3.63 -12.54
N LYS A 105 4.17 3.56 -13.87
CA LYS A 105 4.70 2.43 -14.64
C LYS A 105 6.17 2.59 -15.00
N LEU A 106 6.75 3.79 -14.81
CA LEU A 106 8.09 4.10 -15.23
C LEU A 106 9.11 3.46 -14.29
N GLU A 107 9.79 2.42 -14.78
CA GLU A 107 10.91 1.80 -14.08
C GLU A 107 12.07 2.79 -13.90
N GLY A 108 12.80 2.63 -12.80
CA GLY A 108 13.84 3.54 -12.33
C GLY A 108 13.31 4.73 -11.52
N PHE A 109 12.04 5.12 -11.69
CA PHE A 109 11.49 6.28 -10.97
C PHE A 109 11.39 6.01 -9.46
N GLY A 110 11.16 4.76 -9.04
CA GLY A 110 11.20 4.39 -7.62
C GLY A 110 12.53 4.73 -6.95
N GLU A 111 13.67 4.44 -7.58
CA GLU A 111 14.99 4.78 -7.03
C GLU A 111 15.22 6.30 -6.97
N VAL A 112 14.73 7.04 -7.97
CA VAL A 112 14.80 8.51 -7.99
C VAL A 112 14.06 9.10 -6.79
N ILE A 113 12.89 8.56 -6.44
CA ILE A 113 12.15 8.95 -5.24
C ILE A 113 12.98 8.65 -3.99
N LEU A 114 13.46 7.41 -3.84
CA LEU A 114 14.18 6.97 -2.64
C LEU A 114 15.51 7.71 -2.44
N ARG A 115 16.14 8.26 -3.49
CA ARG A 115 17.37 9.07 -3.37
C ARG A 115 17.20 10.30 -2.46
N ASN A 116 15.97 10.79 -2.26
CA ASN A 116 15.70 11.91 -1.36
C ASN A 116 15.72 11.54 0.13
N PHE A 117 15.89 10.26 0.46
CA PHE A 117 15.79 9.74 1.82
C PHE A 117 17.06 9.03 2.27
N VAL A 118 17.30 9.06 3.57
CA VAL A 118 18.37 8.29 4.23
C VAL A 118 17.75 7.01 4.78
N PHE A 119 18.45 5.89 4.56
CA PHE A 119 18.05 4.58 5.06
C PHE A 119 19.18 4.02 5.91
N ARG A 120 18.81 3.36 7.01
CA ARG A 120 19.69 2.75 8.00
C ARG A 120 19.41 1.26 8.06
N ALA A 121 20.40 0.49 8.52
CA ALA A 121 20.29 -0.97 8.62
C ALA A 121 19.19 -1.45 9.60
N GLN A 122 18.71 -0.59 10.49
CA GLN A 122 17.63 -0.89 11.43
C GLN A 122 16.24 -0.65 10.82
N ASP A 123 16.15 0.02 9.67
CA ASP A 123 14.89 0.42 9.08
C ASP A 123 14.18 -0.78 8.43
N SER A 124 12.88 -0.65 8.22
CA SER A 124 12.07 -1.56 7.41
C SER A 124 11.14 -0.77 6.50
N MET A 125 10.46 -1.45 5.58
CA MET A 125 9.57 -0.81 4.62
C MET A 125 8.25 -1.57 4.46
N ILE A 126 7.14 -0.83 4.46
CA ILE A 126 5.82 -1.31 4.05
C ILE A 126 5.45 -0.67 2.71
N VAL A 127 5.13 -1.51 1.72
CA VAL A 127 4.72 -1.08 0.38
C VAL A 127 3.28 -1.51 0.12
N PHE A 128 2.41 -0.53 -0.09
CA PHE A 128 1.00 -0.72 -0.43
C PHE A 128 0.79 -0.66 -1.94
N SER A 129 0.17 -1.69 -2.51
CA SER A 129 -0.27 -1.67 -3.90
C SER A 129 -1.38 -2.69 -4.12
N ASN A 130 -2.53 -2.29 -4.65
CA ASN A 130 -3.61 -3.25 -4.90
C ASN A 130 -3.19 -4.36 -5.90
N GLY A 131 -2.59 -3.98 -7.03
CA GLY A 131 -2.16 -4.93 -8.07
C GLY A 131 -0.74 -5.43 -7.93
N GLY A 132 0.18 -4.63 -7.36
CA GLY A 132 1.57 -5.05 -7.16
C GLY A 132 2.34 -5.37 -8.46
N VAL A 133 1.93 -4.81 -9.61
CA VAL A 133 2.53 -5.08 -10.93
C VAL A 133 3.14 -3.84 -11.61
N ASN A 134 2.95 -2.65 -11.05
CA ASN A 134 3.45 -1.41 -11.64
C ASN A 134 4.94 -1.18 -11.31
N GLY A 135 5.65 -0.51 -12.22
CA GLY A 135 7.10 -0.30 -12.16
C GLY A 135 7.58 0.29 -10.84
N VAL A 136 7.01 1.43 -10.43
CA VAL A 136 7.50 2.20 -9.28
C VAL A 136 7.42 1.43 -7.96
N VAL A 137 6.31 0.75 -7.68
CA VAL A 137 6.16 0.00 -6.42
C VAL A 137 7.11 -1.20 -6.36
N ILE A 138 7.41 -1.82 -7.51
CA ILE A 138 8.37 -2.92 -7.60
C ILE A 138 9.80 -2.37 -7.44
N ASP A 139 10.14 -1.25 -8.08
CA ASP A 139 11.43 -0.58 -7.92
C ASP A 139 11.72 -0.25 -6.45
N VAL A 140 10.74 0.34 -5.76
CA VAL A 140 10.85 0.70 -4.34
C VAL A 140 11.11 -0.53 -3.49
N ALA A 141 10.32 -1.59 -3.68
CA ALA A 141 10.52 -2.84 -2.94
C ALA A 141 11.87 -3.52 -3.25
N LEU A 142 12.30 -3.52 -4.50
CA LEU A 142 13.60 -4.08 -4.90
C LEU A 142 14.76 -3.24 -4.36
N SER A 143 14.65 -1.92 -4.36
CA SER A 143 15.65 -1.02 -3.79
C SER A 143 15.78 -1.20 -2.28
N ALA A 144 14.67 -1.27 -1.56
CA ALA A 144 14.67 -1.57 -0.13
C ALA A 144 15.36 -2.92 0.16
N LYS A 145 15.05 -3.97 -0.62
CA LYS A 145 15.74 -5.27 -0.51
C LYS A 145 17.25 -5.17 -0.80
N ARG A 146 17.67 -4.43 -1.83
CA ARG A 146 19.10 -4.21 -2.13
C ARG A 146 19.83 -3.50 -0.99
N ARG A 147 19.12 -2.65 -0.23
CA ARG A 147 19.63 -1.96 0.96
C ARG A 147 19.61 -2.83 2.23
N GLY A 148 19.17 -4.08 2.13
CA GLY A 148 19.08 -5.02 3.25
C GLY A 148 17.87 -4.80 4.16
N LEU A 149 16.90 -3.98 3.76
CA LEU A 149 15.73 -3.70 4.59
C LEU A 149 14.71 -4.86 4.49
N PRO A 150 14.07 -5.25 5.61
CA PRO A 150 12.85 -6.04 5.58
C PRO A 150 11.76 -5.29 4.80
N VAL A 151 11.07 -6.00 3.91
CA VAL A 151 9.98 -5.44 3.09
C VAL A 151 8.69 -6.20 3.33
N ILE A 152 7.66 -5.47 3.73
CA ILE A 152 6.28 -5.93 3.92
C ILE A 152 5.47 -5.41 2.73
N ALA A 153 4.78 -6.30 2.03
CA ALA A 153 3.90 -5.94 0.92
C ALA A 153 2.43 -6.11 1.33
N VAL A 154 1.61 -5.09 1.08
CA VAL A 154 0.15 -5.15 1.29
C VAL A 154 -0.55 -4.97 -0.05
N LEU A 155 -1.17 -6.06 -0.52
CA LEU A 155 -1.75 -6.15 -1.85
C LEU A 155 -2.97 -7.09 -1.91
N SER A 156 -3.75 -6.98 -2.98
CA SER A 156 -4.73 -8.00 -3.35
C SER A 156 -4.03 -9.11 -4.12
N LEU A 157 -3.80 -10.26 -3.46
CA LEU A 157 -3.13 -11.39 -4.09
C LEU A 157 -3.89 -11.89 -5.32
N ALA A 158 -5.23 -11.98 -5.23
CA ALA A 158 -6.08 -12.39 -6.35
C ALA A 158 -5.93 -11.44 -7.55
N HIS A 159 -5.93 -10.12 -7.31
CA HIS A 159 -5.76 -9.15 -8.39
C HIS A 159 -4.35 -9.16 -8.98
N SER A 160 -3.33 -9.32 -8.14
CA SER A 160 -1.94 -9.46 -8.57
C SER A 160 -1.74 -10.68 -9.46
N LEU A 161 -2.27 -11.84 -9.07
CA LEU A 161 -2.18 -13.09 -9.83
C LEU A 161 -2.93 -13.03 -11.17
N ALA A 162 -4.06 -12.32 -11.23
CA ALA A 162 -4.80 -12.11 -12.47
C ALA A 162 -4.16 -11.07 -13.42
N SER A 163 -3.17 -10.31 -12.95
CA SER A 163 -2.52 -9.26 -13.72
C SER A 163 -1.22 -9.75 -14.35
N PRO A 164 -0.92 -9.37 -15.61
CA PRO A 164 0.36 -9.69 -16.23
C PRO A 164 1.50 -8.98 -15.50
N VAL A 165 2.64 -9.64 -15.36
CA VAL A 165 3.87 -9.02 -14.88
C VAL A 165 4.33 -7.99 -15.90
N ARG A 166 4.62 -6.76 -15.45
CA ARG A 166 5.00 -5.64 -16.33
C ARG A 166 6.42 -5.14 -16.11
N HIS A 167 7.05 -5.49 -14.99
CA HIS A 167 8.39 -5.04 -14.66
C HIS A 167 9.45 -5.93 -15.32
N SER A 168 10.50 -5.32 -15.86
CA SER A 168 11.62 -5.97 -16.58
C SER A 168 12.29 -7.10 -15.79
N SER A 169 12.42 -6.94 -14.46
CA SER A 169 12.86 -7.98 -13.52
C SER A 169 12.06 -9.30 -13.53
N GLY A 170 10.89 -9.34 -14.17
CA GLY A 170 10.00 -10.51 -14.17
C GLY A 170 9.30 -10.76 -12.83
N LYS A 171 9.41 -9.82 -11.87
CA LYS A 171 8.83 -9.93 -10.53
C LYS A 171 7.53 -9.14 -10.41
N ARG A 172 6.73 -9.54 -9.43
CA ARG A 172 5.62 -8.76 -8.86
C ARG A 172 5.99 -8.36 -7.43
N LEU A 173 5.19 -7.51 -6.79
CA LEU A 173 5.44 -7.05 -5.43
C LEU A 173 5.34 -8.18 -4.39
N GLY A 174 4.35 -9.06 -4.55
CA GLY A 174 4.11 -10.23 -3.70
C GLY A 174 4.87 -11.49 -4.12
#